data_AF-A0A445KSX6-F1
#
_entry.id   AF-A0A445KSX6-F1
#
_cell.length_a   1.000
_cell.length_b   1.000
_cell.length_c   1.000
_cell.angle_alpha   90.00
_cell.angle_beta   90.00
_cell.angle_gamma   90.00
#
_symmetry.space_group_name_H-M   'P 1'
#
loop_
_entity.id
_entity.type
_entity.pdbx_description
1 polymer ?
#
loop_
_entity_poly.entity_id
_entity_poly.type
_entity_poly.pdbx_seq_one_letter_code
_entity_poly.pdbx_strand_id
1 'polypeptide(L)'
;MEATENNGGGRHGQGWLGKGKWEVVHTTIGNDGLCKCCGVQLTTIDLDPVETQNFANLVASLAVMREKGSNFQKFQINAVGNEICQTLPSKKFPLIILHNKRSKGDKMDEPINRSLIDKWNNADALYATPSGSNDNWYWLYAAIKFRCLLVTNDEMRDHLFQLLGNDFFPKWKERHQVRFSFSDTGSPVFHMPPPCSVVIQESDEGHWHIPI
;
A
#
# COMPACT_ATOMS: atom_id res chain seq x y z
N MET A 1 -3.04 28.22 -3.57
CA MET A 1 -2.00 27.24 -3.95
C MET A 1 -1.12 26.84 -2.77
N GLU A 2 -0.50 27.76 -2.02
CA GLU A 2 0.45 27.38 -0.95
C GLU A 2 -0.18 26.66 0.27
N ALA A 3 -1.45 26.92 0.59
CA ALA A 3 -2.11 26.33 1.77
C ALA A 3 -2.52 24.86 1.59
N THR A 4 -2.92 24.45 0.38
CA THR A 4 -3.38 23.07 0.09
C THR A 4 -2.22 22.09 -0.01
N GLU A 5 -1.09 22.50 -0.61
CA GLU A 5 0.12 21.68 -0.67
C GLU A 5 0.75 21.47 0.71
N ASN A 6 0.77 22.51 1.56
CA ASN A 6 1.34 22.43 2.91
C ASN A 6 0.54 21.54 3.88
N ASN A 7 -0.73 21.23 3.58
CA ASN A 7 -1.59 20.35 4.40
C ASN A 7 -1.65 18.90 3.89
N GLY A 8 -0.81 18.52 2.92
CA GLY A 8 -0.85 17.18 2.31
C GLY A 8 -1.98 16.98 1.27
N GLY A 9 -2.66 18.07 0.87
CA GLY A 9 -3.75 18.06 -0.11
C GLY A 9 -5.14 17.92 0.51
N GLY A 10 -6.17 18.38 -0.22
CA GLY A 10 -7.58 18.13 0.12
C GLY A 10 -8.26 19.09 1.11
N ARG A 11 -7.54 20.06 1.71
CA ARG A 11 -8.16 21.15 2.49
C ARG A 11 -7.28 22.40 2.56
N HIS A 12 -7.86 23.59 2.32
CA HIS A 12 -7.13 24.87 2.41
C HIS A 12 -7.29 25.55 3.77
N GLY A 13 -8.41 25.34 4.48
CA GLY A 13 -8.58 25.79 5.86
C GLY A 13 -8.66 27.32 6.04
N GLN A 14 -8.93 28.06 4.97
CA GLN A 14 -9.01 29.53 4.99
C GLN A 14 -10.41 30.04 5.38
N GLY A 15 -11.30 29.13 5.78
CA GLY A 15 -12.70 29.42 6.06
C GLY A 15 -13.59 29.33 4.82
N TRP A 16 -14.84 29.79 4.94
CA TRP A 16 -15.82 29.71 3.87
C TRP A 16 -15.44 30.62 2.68
N LEU A 17 -15.48 30.04 1.48
CA LEU A 17 -15.35 30.77 0.23
C LEU A 17 -16.72 30.95 -0.45
N GLY A 18 -16.86 32.01 -1.24
CA GLY A 18 -18.09 32.31 -1.98
C GLY A 18 -19.16 33.05 -1.18
N LYS A 19 -20.31 33.29 -1.83
CA LYS A 19 -21.49 33.96 -1.27
C LYS A 19 -22.75 33.29 -1.82
N GLY A 20 -23.85 33.34 -1.06
CA GLY A 20 -25.15 32.84 -1.50
C GLY A 20 -25.56 31.53 -0.84
N LYS A 21 -26.56 30.85 -1.42
CA LYS A 21 -27.06 29.57 -0.93
C LYS A 21 -26.21 28.43 -1.46
N TRP A 22 -25.99 27.39 -0.64
CA TRP A 22 -25.35 26.15 -1.08
C TRP A 22 -26.26 25.36 -1.99
N GLU A 23 -25.71 24.85 -3.09
CA GLU A 23 -26.30 23.74 -3.83
C GLU A 23 -25.79 22.44 -3.21
N VAL A 24 -26.70 21.56 -2.83
CA VAL A 24 -26.38 20.29 -2.15
C VAL A 24 -26.95 19.14 -2.97
N VAL A 25 -26.05 18.27 -3.44
CA VAL A 25 -26.40 17.17 -4.35
C VAL A 25 -25.70 15.89 -3.90
N HIS A 26 -26.45 14.79 -3.84
CA HIS A 26 -25.86 13.46 -3.73
C HIS A 26 -25.28 13.04 -5.08
N THR A 27 -24.01 12.66 -5.09
CA THR A 27 -23.30 12.29 -6.31
C THR A 27 -22.35 11.12 -6.08
N THR A 28 -21.69 10.68 -7.14
CA THR A 28 -20.66 9.64 -7.09
C THR A 28 -19.37 10.16 -7.72
N ILE A 29 -18.25 9.55 -7.33
CA ILE A 29 -16.95 9.84 -7.92
C ILE A 29 -16.69 8.85 -9.06
N GLY A 30 -16.16 9.33 -10.17
CA GLY A 30 -15.72 8.50 -11.29
C GLY A 30 -14.45 7.71 -10.94
N ASN A 31 -14.11 6.72 -11.78
CA ASN A 31 -12.88 5.94 -11.61
C ASN A 31 -11.60 6.75 -11.89
N ASP A 32 -11.77 7.96 -12.41
CA ASP A 32 -10.76 9.01 -12.61
C ASP A 32 -10.61 9.94 -11.39
N GLY A 33 -11.44 9.80 -10.35
CA GLY A 33 -11.45 10.68 -9.19
C GLY A 33 -12.23 11.98 -9.40
N LEU A 34 -12.96 12.13 -10.51
CA LEU A 34 -13.78 13.31 -10.78
C LEU A 34 -15.17 13.18 -10.15
N CYS A 35 -15.64 14.25 -9.51
CA CYS A 35 -17.01 14.36 -9.06
C CYS A 35 -17.98 14.44 -10.24
N LYS A 36 -18.96 13.53 -10.33
CA LYS A 36 -19.92 13.52 -11.45
C LYS A 36 -20.92 14.68 -11.45
N CYS A 37 -21.02 15.43 -10.35
CA CYS A 37 -21.88 16.61 -10.24
C CYS A 37 -21.17 17.88 -10.68
N CYS A 38 -20.02 18.19 -10.06
CA CYS A 38 -19.33 19.47 -10.27
C CYS A 38 -18.04 19.38 -11.10
N GLY A 39 -17.60 18.17 -11.48
CA GLY A 39 -16.38 17.96 -12.28
C GLY A 39 -15.08 18.21 -11.52
N VAL A 40 -15.12 18.50 -10.21
CA VAL A 40 -13.91 18.69 -9.40
C VAL A 40 -13.14 17.38 -9.27
N GLN A 41 -11.83 17.45 -9.50
CA GLN A 41 -10.89 16.36 -9.25
C GLN A 41 -10.61 16.25 -7.74
N LEU A 42 -10.99 15.12 -7.14
CA LEU A 42 -10.61 14.84 -5.78
C LEU A 42 -9.12 14.49 -5.72
N THR A 43 -8.48 14.93 -4.65
CA THR A 43 -7.06 14.73 -4.41
C THR A 43 -6.82 13.35 -3.80
N THR A 44 -5.68 12.76 -4.15
CA THR A 44 -5.12 11.72 -3.30
C THR A 44 -4.26 12.42 -2.25
N ILE A 45 -4.72 12.41 -1.00
CA ILE A 45 -3.97 12.96 0.13
C ILE A 45 -2.78 12.05 0.37
N ASP A 46 -1.58 12.62 0.27
CA ASP A 46 -0.35 11.89 0.51
C ASP A 46 -0.22 11.58 2.00
N LEU A 47 0.27 10.37 2.29
CA LEU A 47 0.65 10.04 3.66
C LEU A 47 1.90 10.83 4.03
N ASP A 48 1.87 11.46 5.20
CA ASP A 48 2.98 12.24 5.70
C ASP A 48 4.27 11.39 5.69
N PRO A 49 5.37 11.87 5.09
CA PRO A 49 6.62 11.10 5.00
C PRO A 49 7.24 10.77 6.36
N VAL A 50 7.09 11.66 7.34
CA VAL A 50 7.59 11.46 8.71
C VAL A 50 6.76 10.41 9.42
N GLU A 51 5.43 10.48 9.34
CA GLU A 51 4.52 9.45 9.85
C GLU A 51 4.80 8.10 9.19
N THR A 52 5.00 8.07 7.87
CA THR A 52 5.35 6.85 7.12
C THR A 52 6.65 6.24 7.62
N GLN A 53 7.68 7.05 7.86
CA GLN A 53 8.96 6.56 8.36
C GLN A 53 8.88 6.10 9.83
N ASN A 54 8.10 6.79 10.65
CA ASN A 54 7.80 6.36 12.03
C ASN A 54 7.05 5.02 12.03
N PHE A 55 6.09 4.86 11.13
CA PHE A 55 5.34 3.62 10.96
C PHE A 55 6.24 2.46 10.54
N ALA A 56 7.14 2.67 9.58
CA ALA A 56 8.13 1.66 9.19
C ALA A 56 9.02 1.23 10.37
N ASN A 57 9.45 2.19 11.21
CA ASN A 57 10.26 1.92 12.40
C ASN A 57 9.48 1.13 13.46
N LEU A 58 8.19 1.44 13.66
CA LEU A 58 7.30 0.71 14.55
C LEU A 58 7.15 -0.75 14.10
N VAL A 59 6.84 -0.98 12.82
CA VAL A 59 6.71 -2.32 12.23
C VAL A 59 8.00 -3.12 12.41
N ALA A 60 9.16 -2.52 12.10
CA ALA A 60 10.45 -3.17 12.30
C ALA A 60 10.71 -3.54 13.77
N SER A 61 10.34 -2.66 14.70
CA SER A 61 10.52 -2.90 16.14
C SER A 61 9.61 -4.01 16.66
N LEU A 62 8.35 -4.03 16.23
CA LEU A 62 7.39 -5.09 16.57
C LEU A 62 7.83 -6.45 16.00
N ALA A 63 8.36 -6.47 14.77
CA ALA A 63 8.94 -7.66 14.17
C ALA A 63 10.08 -8.22 15.04
N VAL A 64 11.06 -7.39 15.40
CA VAL A 64 12.18 -7.79 16.28
C VAL A 64 11.70 -8.36 17.61
N MET A 65 10.69 -7.74 18.24
CA MET A 65 10.19 -8.20 19.55
C MET A 65 9.45 -9.53 19.49
N ARG A 66 8.74 -9.81 18.39
CA ARG A 66 7.88 -11.01 18.27
C ARG A 66 8.57 -12.20 17.65
N GLU A 67 9.60 -11.98 16.83
CA GLU A 67 10.42 -13.01 16.22
C GLU A 67 11.39 -13.60 17.25
N LYS A 68 10.89 -14.41 18.20
CA LYS A 68 11.72 -15.15 19.15
C LYS A 68 12.53 -16.23 18.41
N GLY A 69 13.81 -15.97 18.15
CA GLY A 69 14.77 -16.96 17.66
C GLY A 69 15.01 -16.98 16.14
N SER A 70 14.47 -16.01 15.38
CA SER A 70 14.82 -15.82 13.97
C SER A 70 15.57 -14.49 13.82
N ASN A 71 16.67 -14.51 13.06
CA ASN A 71 17.49 -13.33 12.76
C ASN A 71 16.70 -12.34 11.88
N PHE A 72 15.73 -11.62 12.44
CA PHE A 72 15.25 -10.37 11.85
C PHE A 72 16.38 -9.32 11.98
N GLN A 73 17.49 -9.57 11.31
CA GLN A 73 18.58 -8.62 11.22
C GLN A 73 18.13 -7.54 10.24
N LYS A 74 17.99 -6.32 10.76
CA LYS A 74 17.79 -5.05 10.03
C LYS A 74 18.66 -4.94 8.75
N PHE A 75 19.75 -5.70 8.67
CA PHE A 75 20.73 -5.73 7.58
C PHE A 75 20.31 -6.48 6.31
N GLN A 76 19.42 -7.49 6.36
CA GLN A 76 19.07 -8.23 5.13
C GLN A 76 18.04 -7.52 4.24
N ILE A 77 17.24 -6.61 4.80
CA ILE A 77 16.23 -5.87 4.02
C ILE A 77 16.81 -4.58 3.40
N ASN A 78 17.85 -3.97 3.98
CA ASN A 78 18.56 -2.85 3.35
C ASN A 78 19.29 -3.26 2.06
N ALA A 79 19.79 -4.51 1.98
CA ALA A 79 20.40 -5.05 0.75
C ALA A 79 19.34 -5.23 -0.35
N VAL A 80 18.22 -5.89 -0.02
CA VAL A 80 17.07 -6.08 -0.93
C VAL A 80 16.44 -4.74 -1.33
N GLY A 81 16.40 -3.78 -0.41
CA GLY A 81 15.85 -2.46 -0.67
C GLY A 81 16.69 -1.55 -1.54
N ASN A 82 18.00 -1.56 -1.33
CA ASN A 82 18.92 -0.75 -2.14
C ASN A 82 19.09 -1.33 -3.55
N GLU A 83 18.93 -2.65 -3.74
CA GLU A 83 18.94 -3.26 -5.08
C GLU A 83 17.61 -3.07 -5.83
N ILE A 84 16.46 -3.12 -5.15
CA ILE A 84 15.15 -2.95 -5.78
C ILE A 84 14.84 -1.49 -6.12
N CYS A 85 15.37 -0.51 -5.37
CA CYS A 85 15.17 0.91 -5.65
C CYS A 85 16.07 1.50 -6.75
N GLN A 86 17.16 0.85 -7.16
CA GLN A 86 18.10 1.43 -8.14
C GLN A 86 17.65 1.37 -9.61
N THR A 87 16.43 0.89 -9.92
CA THR A 87 16.03 0.62 -11.32
C THR A 87 14.53 0.83 -11.60
N LEU A 88 13.84 1.78 -10.97
CA LEU A 88 12.44 2.08 -11.34
C LEU A 88 12.36 3.47 -11.99
N PRO A 89 12.37 3.49 -13.35
CA PRO A 89 11.14 3.64 -14.15
C PRO A 89 11.07 2.74 -15.41
N SER A 90 11.53 1.48 -15.38
CA SER A 90 11.52 0.58 -16.55
C SER A 90 11.14 -0.87 -16.19
N LYS A 91 9.99 -1.36 -16.68
CA LYS A 91 9.58 -2.79 -16.82
C LYS A 91 10.18 -3.78 -15.77
N LYS A 92 9.88 -3.57 -14.49
CA LYS A 92 10.39 -4.42 -13.41
C LYS A 92 9.42 -5.47 -12.91
N PHE A 93 9.98 -6.58 -12.44
CA PHE A 93 9.27 -7.59 -11.68
C PHE A 93 8.92 -7.08 -10.27
N PRO A 94 7.72 -7.41 -9.74
CA PRO A 94 7.38 -7.12 -8.34
C PRO A 94 8.25 -7.96 -7.40
N LEU A 95 8.53 -7.43 -6.20
CA LEU A 95 9.15 -8.23 -5.14
C LEU A 95 8.12 -9.25 -4.62
N ILE A 96 8.45 -10.52 -4.76
CA ILE A 96 7.69 -11.66 -4.28
C ILE A 96 8.29 -12.07 -2.95
N ILE A 97 7.47 -12.08 -1.90
CA ILE A 97 7.86 -12.57 -0.57
C ILE A 97 7.15 -13.89 -0.34
N LEU A 98 7.92 -14.95 -0.13
CA LEU A 98 7.39 -16.29 0.00
C LEU A 98 7.96 -16.97 1.24
N HIS A 99 7.09 -17.55 2.06
CA HIS A 99 7.53 -18.27 3.24
C HIS A 99 8.32 -19.54 2.86
N ASN A 100 9.52 -19.76 3.42
CA ASN A 100 10.46 -20.83 3.00
C ASN A 100 9.91 -22.27 3.18
N LYS A 101 8.89 -22.48 4.02
CA LYS A 101 8.15 -23.76 4.05
C LYS A 101 7.41 -24.06 2.74
N ARG A 102 7.02 -23.04 1.98
CA ARG A 102 6.37 -23.17 0.69
C ARG A 102 7.38 -23.30 -0.44
N SER A 103 8.61 -22.79 -0.30
CA SER A 103 9.68 -22.91 -1.31
C SER A 103 10.30 -24.32 -1.43
N LYS A 104 10.04 -25.20 -0.46
CA LYS A 104 10.65 -26.55 -0.35
C LYS A 104 9.62 -27.69 -0.19
N GLY A 105 8.35 -27.46 -0.52
CA GLY A 105 7.30 -28.48 -0.38
C GLY A 105 7.09 -29.33 -1.65
N ASP A 106 6.47 -30.51 -1.51
CA ASP A 106 6.28 -31.52 -2.58
C ASP A 106 5.65 -30.99 -3.90
N LYS A 107 4.90 -29.88 -3.85
CA LYS A 107 4.33 -29.24 -5.06
C LYS A 107 5.31 -28.34 -5.82
N MET A 108 6.46 -27.99 -5.24
CA MET A 108 7.48 -27.14 -5.85
C MET A 108 8.55 -27.90 -6.63
N ASP A 109 8.61 -29.22 -6.47
CA ASP A 109 9.44 -30.08 -7.32
C ASP A 109 8.84 -30.34 -8.70
N GLU A 110 7.61 -29.83 -8.96
CA GLU A 110 7.07 -29.78 -10.31
C GLU A 110 7.95 -28.89 -11.21
N PRO A 111 8.35 -29.37 -12.41
CA PRO A 111 9.31 -28.67 -13.27
C PRO A 111 8.88 -27.24 -13.63
N ILE A 112 7.56 -27.04 -13.79
CA ILE A 112 6.97 -25.73 -14.11
C ILE A 112 7.20 -24.75 -12.96
N ASN A 113 6.92 -25.15 -11.73
CA ASN A 113 7.06 -24.29 -10.54
C ASN A 113 8.54 -23.97 -10.29
N ARG A 114 9.45 -24.94 -10.49
CA ARG A 114 10.89 -24.71 -10.39
C ARG A 114 11.38 -23.68 -11.40
N SER A 115 10.96 -23.77 -12.65
CA SER A 115 11.32 -22.80 -13.69
C SER A 115 10.86 -21.38 -13.37
N LEU A 116 9.70 -21.23 -12.71
CA LEU A 116 9.17 -19.93 -12.30
C LEU A 116 9.98 -19.33 -11.16
N ILE A 117 10.36 -20.15 -10.17
CA ILE A 117 11.20 -19.75 -9.05
C ILE A 117 12.58 -19.34 -9.54
N ASP A 118 13.20 -20.13 -10.42
CA ASP A 118 14.49 -19.81 -11.02
C ASP A 118 14.41 -18.50 -11.79
N LYS A 119 13.33 -18.26 -12.54
CA LYS A 119 13.09 -16.99 -13.22
C LYS A 119 13.00 -15.81 -12.25
N TRP A 120 12.33 -15.97 -11.11
CA TRP A 120 12.21 -14.89 -10.11
C TRP A 120 13.52 -14.66 -9.35
N ASN A 121 14.26 -15.72 -9.02
CA ASN A 121 15.58 -15.63 -8.43
C ASN A 121 16.57 -14.93 -9.37
N ASN A 122 16.60 -15.31 -10.65
CA ASN A 122 17.47 -14.68 -11.66
C ASN A 122 17.11 -13.21 -11.94
N ALA A 123 15.91 -12.78 -11.55
CA ALA A 123 15.46 -11.40 -11.68
C ALA A 123 15.55 -10.60 -10.37
N ASP A 124 16.18 -11.17 -9.32
CA ASP A 124 16.28 -10.61 -7.98
C ASP A 124 14.92 -10.18 -7.40
N ALA A 125 13.88 -10.92 -7.77
CA ALA A 125 12.49 -10.61 -7.49
C ALA A 125 11.87 -11.50 -6.41
N LEU A 126 12.62 -12.44 -5.82
CA LEU A 126 12.11 -13.37 -4.81
C LEU A 126 12.90 -13.25 -3.50
N TYR A 127 12.18 -13.01 -2.39
CA TYR A 127 12.71 -13.12 -1.04
C TYR A 127 12.04 -14.28 -0.30
N ALA A 128 12.83 -15.30 0.02
CA ALA A 128 12.38 -16.43 0.83
C ALA A 128 12.57 -16.13 2.33
N THR A 129 11.47 -16.04 3.09
CA THR A 129 11.58 -15.67 4.52
C THR A 129 12.20 -16.80 5.35
N PRO A 130 13.00 -16.50 6.38
CA PRO A 130 13.58 -17.52 7.25
C PRO A 130 12.57 -18.54 7.81
N SER A 131 13.02 -19.77 8.02
CA SER A 131 12.15 -20.81 8.59
C SER A 131 11.71 -20.44 10.00
N GLY A 132 10.39 -20.43 10.21
CA GLY A 132 9.80 -20.12 11.52
C GLY A 132 9.50 -18.64 11.74
N SER A 133 9.83 -17.77 10.78
CA SER A 133 9.48 -16.35 10.86
C SER A 133 8.12 -16.04 10.26
N ASN A 134 7.43 -15.05 10.80
CA ASN A 134 6.18 -14.56 10.23
C ASN A 134 6.46 -13.70 8.99
N ASP A 135 6.03 -14.17 7.82
CA ASP A 135 6.19 -13.48 6.54
C ASP A 135 5.44 -12.13 6.48
N ASN A 136 4.40 -11.95 7.31
CA ASN A 136 3.65 -10.70 7.42
C ASN A 136 4.50 -9.48 7.74
N TRP A 137 5.55 -9.65 8.54
CA TRP A 137 6.45 -8.54 8.86
C TRP A 137 7.27 -8.06 7.67
N TYR A 138 7.67 -8.99 6.79
CA TYR A 138 8.59 -8.70 5.70
C TYR A 138 7.89 -7.94 4.59
N TRP A 139 6.73 -8.44 4.13
CA TRP A 139 6.01 -7.77 3.05
C TRP A 139 5.41 -6.45 3.49
N LEU A 140 5.00 -6.34 4.74
CA LEU A 140 4.48 -5.08 5.28
C LEU A 140 5.59 -4.04 5.36
N TYR A 141 6.72 -4.39 5.97
CA TYR A 141 7.85 -3.47 6.09
C TYR A 141 8.40 -3.03 4.72
N ALA A 142 8.53 -3.95 3.77
CA ALA A 142 8.99 -3.63 2.42
C ALA A 142 8.05 -2.62 1.74
N ALA A 143 6.73 -2.89 1.73
CA ALA A 143 5.76 -2.01 1.09
C ALA A 143 5.75 -0.59 1.69
N ILE A 144 5.86 -0.47 3.01
CA ILE A 144 5.94 0.84 3.68
C ILE A 144 7.27 1.53 3.35
N LYS A 145 8.39 0.82 3.47
CA LYS A 145 9.73 1.40 3.30
C LYS A 145 9.97 1.91 1.88
N PHE A 146 9.47 1.19 0.87
CA PHE A 146 9.60 1.56 -0.54
C PHE A 146 8.42 2.38 -1.08
N ARG A 147 7.42 2.67 -0.24
CA ARG A 147 6.22 3.43 -0.62
C ARG A 147 5.57 2.88 -1.89
N CYS A 148 5.42 1.55 -1.96
CA CYS A 148 4.96 0.85 -3.14
C CYS A 148 3.65 0.09 -2.90
N LEU A 149 3.01 -0.32 -4.00
CA LEU A 149 1.79 -1.14 -3.93
C LEU A 149 2.10 -2.51 -3.29
N LEU A 150 1.15 -2.99 -2.51
CA LEU A 150 1.18 -4.30 -1.85
C LEU A 150 0.05 -5.16 -2.41
N VAL A 151 0.41 -6.18 -3.19
CA VAL A 151 -0.57 -7.12 -3.74
C VAL A 151 -0.85 -8.23 -2.73
N THR A 152 -2.02 -8.20 -2.10
CA THR A 152 -2.43 -9.24 -1.15
C THR A 152 -3.95 -9.23 -0.93
N ASN A 153 -4.52 -10.43 -0.76
CA ASN A 153 -5.91 -10.62 -0.35
C ASN A 153 -6.05 -10.80 1.17
N ASP A 154 -4.95 -10.70 1.93
CA ASP A 154 -5.02 -10.70 3.39
C ASP A 154 -5.83 -9.49 3.88
N GLU A 155 -6.74 -9.73 4.81
CA GLU A 155 -7.60 -8.68 5.38
C GLU A 155 -6.82 -7.74 6.34
N MET A 156 -5.67 -8.20 6.81
CA MET A 156 -4.83 -7.56 7.81
C MET A 156 -5.60 -7.26 9.10
N ARG A 157 -6.42 -8.22 9.55
CA ARG A 157 -7.31 -8.10 10.72
C ARG A 157 -6.80 -8.80 11.98
N ASP A 158 -5.71 -9.54 11.87
CA ASP A 158 -5.16 -10.31 12.99
C ASP A 158 -4.65 -9.39 14.11
N HIS A 159 -4.47 -9.98 15.31
CA HIS A 159 -3.88 -9.31 16.47
C HIS A 159 -2.51 -8.66 16.19
N LEU A 160 -1.84 -9.04 15.11
CA LEU A 160 -0.64 -8.38 14.62
C LEU A 160 -0.90 -6.93 14.21
N PHE A 161 -1.94 -6.72 13.41
CA PHE A 161 -2.26 -5.45 12.77
C PHE A 161 -3.01 -4.51 13.70
N GLN A 162 -3.68 -5.04 14.73
CA GLN A 162 -4.26 -4.24 15.81
C GLN A 162 -3.21 -3.39 16.57
N LEU A 163 -1.94 -3.81 16.55
CA LEU A 163 -0.83 -3.07 17.19
C LEU A 163 -0.34 -1.87 16.38
N LEU A 164 -0.72 -1.81 15.10
CA LEU A 164 -0.26 -0.80 14.15
C LEU A 164 -1.04 0.52 14.27
N GLY A 165 -2.00 0.57 15.19
CA GLY A 165 -2.84 1.74 15.44
C GLY A 165 -4.03 1.82 14.49
N ASN A 166 -5.02 2.62 14.90
CA ASN A 166 -6.30 2.74 14.20
C ASN A 166 -6.41 3.95 13.26
N ASP A 167 -5.34 4.73 13.12
CA ASP A 167 -5.36 5.98 12.33
C ASP A 167 -4.54 5.86 11.05
N PHE A 168 -3.21 5.72 11.18
CA PHE A 168 -2.30 5.67 10.03
C PHE A 168 -2.47 4.39 9.19
N PHE A 169 -2.54 3.22 9.82
CA PHE A 169 -2.52 1.94 9.10
C PHE A 169 -3.73 1.72 8.17
N PRO A 170 -4.99 2.04 8.56
CA PRO A 170 -6.11 1.98 7.64
C PRO A 170 -5.95 2.88 6.40
N LYS A 171 -5.48 4.13 6.60
CA LYS A 171 -5.19 5.07 5.49
C LYS A 171 -4.10 4.53 4.58
N TRP A 172 -3.03 3.99 5.17
CA TRP A 172 -1.94 3.35 4.42
C TRP A 172 -2.45 2.16 3.60
N LYS A 173 -3.27 1.30 4.22
CA LYS A 173 -3.84 0.11 3.58
C LYS A 173 -4.73 0.47 2.40
N GLU A 174 -5.64 1.44 2.56
CA GLU A 174 -6.50 1.92 1.46
C GLU A 174 -5.68 2.38 0.26
N ARG A 175 -4.55 3.05 0.51
CA ARG A 175 -3.72 3.65 -0.53
C ARG A 175 -2.76 2.69 -1.22
N HIS A 176 -2.36 1.60 -0.57
CA HIS A 176 -1.30 0.72 -1.04
C HIS A 176 -1.76 -0.71 -1.35
N GLN A 177 -2.85 -1.20 -0.76
CA GLN A 177 -3.30 -2.58 -0.96
C GLN A 177 -3.97 -2.75 -2.33
N VAL A 178 -3.41 -3.65 -3.14
CA VAL A 178 -4.02 -4.16 -4.36
C VAL A 178 -4.59 -5.54 -4.04
N ARG A 179 -5.91 -5.70 -4.21
CA ARG A 179 -6.57 -7.01 -4.09
C ARG A 179 -6.68 -7.66 -5.46
N PHE A 180 -6.88 -8.96 -5.51
CA PHE A 180 -7.07 -9.66 -6.78
C PHE A 180 -8.11 -10.77 -6.69
N SER A 181 -8.75 -11.05 -7.81
CA SER A 181 -9.65 -12.19 -8.01
C SER A 181 -9.28 -12.90 -9.31
N PHE A 182 -9.78 -14.11 -9.51
CA PHE A 182 -9.66 -14.80 -10.80
C PHE A 182 -11.01 -14.80 -11.48
N SER A 183 -11.03 -14.48 -12.77
CA SER A 183 -12.22 -14.57 -13.61
C SER A 183 -12.55 -16.04 -13.91
N ASP A 184 -13.73 -16.30 -14.47
CA ASP A 184 -14.15 -17.64 -14.90
C ASP A 184 -13.22 -18.22 -16.00
N THR A 185 -12.46 -17.37 -16.70
CA THR A 185 -11.46 -17.79 -17.70
C THR A 185 -10.09 -18.06 -17.10
N GLY A 186 -9.96 -17.95 -15.78
CA GLY A 186 -8.71 -18.16 -15.04
C GLY A 186 -7.73 -16.99 -15.09
N SER A 187 -8.13 -15.86 -15.68
CA SER A 187 -7.28 -14.66 -15.72
C SER A 187 -7.36 -13.86 -14.41
N PRO A 188 -6.23 -13.34 -13.89
CA PRO A 188 -6.25 -12.50 -12.70
C PRO A 188 -6.82 -11.12 -13.02
N VAL A 189 -7.69 -10.63 -12.13
CA VAL A 189 -8.24 -9.28 -12.14
C VAL A 189 -7.74 -8.57 -10.89
N PHE A 190 -7.06 -7.44 -11.07
CA PHE A 190 -6.52 -6.64 -9.97
C PHE A 190 -7.47 -5.48 -9.65
N HIS A 191 -7.77 -5.34 -8.36
CA HIS A 191 -8.56 -4.26 -7.80
C HIS A 191 -7.59 -3.26 -7.17
N MET A 192 -7.35 -2.17 -7.90
CA MET A 192 -6.41 -1.11 -7.51
C MET A 192 -6.98 -0.22 -6.40
N PRO A 193 -6.12 0.41 -5.58
CA PRO A 193 -6.52 1.48 -4.66
C PRO A 193 -7.37 2.55 -5.33
N PRO A 194 -8.31 3.20 -4.60
CA PRO A 194 -9.10 4.29 -5.13
C PRO A 194 -8.23 5.41 -5.75
N PRO A 195 -8.73 6.09 -6.80
CA PRO A 195 -8.00 7.17 -7.48
C PRO A 195 -7.88 8.45 -6.64
N CYS A 196 -8.62 8.54 -5.53
CA CYS A 196 -8.63 9.66 -4.60
C CYS A 196 -8.89 9.17 -3.17
N SER A 197 -8.51 9.97 -2.18
CA SER A 197 -8.71 9.63 -0.76
C SER A 197 -10.17 9.75 -0.35
N VAL A 198 -10.72 8.73 0.31
CA VAL A 198 -12.13 8.69 0.75
C VAL A 198 -12.29 9.39 2.11
N VAL A 199 -12.05 10.70 2.11
CA VAL A 199 -12.22 11.57 3.28
C VAL A 199 -12.96 12.85 2.88
N ILE A 200 -13.31 13.67 3.86
CA ILE A 200 -13.86 15.01 3.57
C ILE A 200 -12.80 15.84 2.83
N GLN A 201 -13.15 16.39 1.68
CA GLN A 201 -12.27 17.24 0.89
C GLN A 201 -12.91 18.61 0.60
N GLU A 202 -12.09 19.65 0.66
CA GLU A 202 -12.39 21.04 0.32
C GLU A 202 -11.51 21.45 -0.87
N SER A 203 -12.15 21.89 -1.96
CA SER A 203 -11.43 22.40 -3.14
C SER A 203 -10.96 23.85 -2.94
N ASP A 204 -9.99 24.30 -3.73
CA ASP A 204 -9.53 25.69 -3.74
C ASP A 204 -10.64 26.70 -4.13
N GLU A 205 -11.71 26.22 -4.75
CA GLU A 205 -12.88 27.03 -5.13
C GLU A 205 -13.98 27.01 -4.05
N GLY A 206 -13.76 26.29 -2.94
CA GLY A 206 -14.70 26.19 -1.82
C GLY A 206 -15.76 25.11 -1.97
N HIS A 207 -15.57 24.13 -2.87
CA HIS A 207 -16.47 22.99 -3.00
C HIS A 207 -16.17 21.94 -1.93
N TRP A 208 -17.21 21.41 -1.29
CA TRP A 208 -17.08 20.39 -0.25
C TRP A 208 -17.58 19.03 -0.75
N HIS A 209 -16.77 17.99 -0.53
CA HIS A 209 -17.12 16.61 -0.81
C HIS A 209 -17.07 15.82 0.50
N ILE A 210 -18.18 15.20 0.87
CA ILE A 210 -18.33 14.47 2.14
C ILE A 210 -18.71 13.02 1.80
N PRO A 211 -17.82 12.04 2.03
CA PRO A 211 -18.15 10.63 1.84
C PRO A 211 -19.17 10.18 2.90
N ILE A 212 -20.03 9.24 2.53
CA ILE A 212 -21.09 8.64 3.38
C ILE A 212 -20.66 7.24 3.78
#